data_AF-A0A7W0GA24-F1
#
_entry.id   AF-A0A7W0GA24-F1
#
_cell.length_a   1.000
_cell.length_b   1.000
_cell.length_c   1.000
_cell.angle_alpha   90.00
_cell.angle_beta   90.00
_cell.angle_gamma   90.00
#
_symmetry.space_group_name_H-M   'P 1'
#
loop_
_entity.id
_entity.type
_entity.pdbx_description
1 polymer ?
#
loop_
_entity_poly.entity_id
_entity_poly.type
_entity_poly.pdbx_seq_one_letter_code
_entity_poly.pdbx_strand_id
1 'polypeptide(L)'
;MVADVERQLAELREHEAADGTPDLRTSVMTHVAWAPPKWADAARRTLAGLDERHPSRTILLFPEPRRRDGIDVTVSMRCFAMHGVSREVCSEVIELRLGGKRSQAPASIVQPLLISDLPTFCRWRGEPPWGEPELEQLVGVCDRLVVD
;
A
#
# COMPACT_ATOMS: atom_id res chain seq x y z
N MET A 1 13.41 -7.74 -3.02
CA MET A 1 13.79 -6.74 -1.99
C MET A 1 13.19 -5.39 -2.38
N VAL A 2 13.14 -4.40 -1.49
CA VAL A 2 12.45 -3.10 -1.72
C VAL A 2 12.86 -2.42 -3.03
N ALA A 3 14.13 -2.52 -3.43
CA ALA A 3 14.62 -2.02 -4.71
C ALA A 3 13.91 -2.65 -5.94
N ASP A 4 13.42 -3.89 -5.83
CA ASP A 4 12.63 -4.53 -6.87
C ASP A 4 11.22 -3.91 -6.97
N VAL A 5 10.66 -3.46 -5.84
CA VAL A 5 9.35 -2.78 -5.80
C VAL A 5 9.45 -1.42 -6.49
N GLU A 6 10.45 -0.63 -6.13
CA GLU A 6 10.67 0.68 -6.76
C GLU A 6 11.01 0.56 -8.25
N ARG A 7 11.75 -0.50 -8.64
CA ARG A 7 12.01 -0.79 -10.06
C ARG A 7 10.72 -1.16 -10.81
N GLN A 8 9.91 -2.06 -10.26
CA GLN A 8 8.63 -2.43 -10.87
C GLN A 8 7.67 -1.24 -10.97
N LEU A 9 7.64 -0.37 -9.95
CA LEU A 9 6.89 0.88 -10.02
C LEU A 9 7.43 1.79 -11.13
N ALA A 10 8.76 1.94 -11.26
CA ALA A 10 9.35 2.74 -12.33
C ALA A 10 8.99 2.19 -13.73
N GLU A 11 9.07 0.89 -13.94
CA GLU A 11 8.71 0.23 -15.21
C GLU A 11 7.22 0.45 -15.56
N LEU A 12 6.32 0.27 -14.59
CA LEU A 12 4.89 0.56 -14.79
C LEU A 12 4.66 2.04 -15.10
N ARG A 13 5.38 2.95 -14.43
CA ARG A 13 5.27 4.38 -14.67
C ARG A 13 5.67 4.77 -16.10
N GLU A 14 6.72 4.15 -16.64
CA GLU A 14 7.20 4.38 -18.01
C GLU A 14 6.20 3.88 -19.06
N HIS A 15 5.62 2.69 -18.84
CA HIS A 15 4.62 2.12 -19.75
C HIS A 15 3.41 3.04 -19.92
N GLU A 16 2.84 3.53 -18.82
CA GLU A 16 1.69 4.44 -18.84
C GLU A 16 2.03 5.80 -19.48
N ALA A 17 3.26 6.30 -19.29
CA ALA A 17 3.68 7.56 -19.92
C ALA A 17 3.78 7.45 -21.45
N ALA A 18 4.10 6.27 -21.96
CA ALA A 18 4.17 6.00 -23.41
C ALA A 18 2.79 5.98 -24.08
N ASP A 19 1.72 5.69 -23.34
CA ASP A 19 0.34 5.66 -23.83
C ASP A 19 -0.29 7.07 -24.03
N GLY A 20 0.49 8.14 -23.76
CA GLY A 20 0.21 9.50 -24.25
C GLY A 20 -0.78 10.33 -23.43
N THR A 21 -1.29 9.81 -22.31
CA THR A 21 -2.14 10.55 -21.37
C THR A 21 -1.26 11.22 -20.30
N PRO A 22 -1.29 12.57 -20.17
CA PRO A 22 -0.53 13.24 -19.12
C PRO A 22 -1.18 13.00 -17.75
N ASP A 23 -0.61 12.07 -16.99
CA ASP A 23 -1.07 11.67 -15.65
C ASP A 23 -0.53 12.61 -14.54
N LEU A 24 -1.37 12.94 -13.57
CA LEU A 24 -1.01 13.75 -12.40
C LEU A 24 -0.63 12.83 -11.23
N ARG A 25 0.67 12.53 -11.12
CA ARG A 25 1.24 11.59 -10.12
C ARG A 25 1.75 12.24 -8.84
N THR A 26 1.11 13.29 -8.36
CA THR A 26 1.44 13.82 -7.03
C THR A 26 0.66 13.03 -5.99
N SER A 27 1.20 11.91 -5.53
CA SER A 27 0.66 11.26 -4.33
C SER A 27 0.58 12.30 -3.21
N VAL A 28 -0.56 12.38 -2.54
CA VAL A 28 -0.76 13.32 -1.41
C VAL A 28 -0.65 12.64 -0.05
N MET A 29 -0.65 11.30 -0.02
CA MET A 29 -0.53 10.49 1.18
C MET A 29 -0.09 9.05 0.88
N THR A 30 0.34 8.33 1.91
CA THR A 30 0.53 6.88 1.89
C THR A 30 -0.51 6.18 2.77
N HIS A 31 -1.21 5.20 2.22
CA HIS A 31 -2.12 4.32 2.95
C HIS A 31 -1.48 2.96 3.15
N VAL A 32 -1.25 2.57 4.41
CA VAL A 32 -0.85 1.23 4.81
C VAL A 32 -2.09 0.51 5.34
N ALA A 33 -2.35 -0.73 4.91
CA ALA A 33 -3.42 -1.53 5.52
C ALA A 33 -2.90 -2.90 5.95
N TRP A 34 -3.06 -3.22 7.23
CA TRP A 34 -2.84 -4.56 7.75
C TRP A 34 -4.13 -5.37 7.63
N ALA A 35 -4.11 -6.41 6.81
CA ALA A 35 -5.27 -7.22 6.49
C ALA A 35 -4.93 -8.72 6.55
N PRO A 36 -5.19 -9.41 7.67
CA PRO A 36 -5.16 -10.87 7.70
C PRO A 36 -5.97 -11.47 6.53
N PRO A 37 -5.65 -12.68 6.02
CA PRO A 37 -6.23 -13.21 4.78
C PRO A 37 -7.76 -13.11 4.67
N LYS A 38 -8.49 -13.27 5.79
CA LYS A 38 -9.96 -13.11 5.85
C LYS A 38 -10.48 -11.71 5.46
N TRP A 39 -9.63 -10.68 5.55
CA TRP A 39 -9.93 -9.29 5.24
C TRP A 39 -9.37 -8.82 3.90
N ALA A 40 -8.66 -9.66 3.15
CA ALA A 40 -7.93 -9.23 1.97
C ALA A 40 -8.84 -8.57 0.92
N ASP A 41 -9.98 -9.18 0.62
CA ASP A 41 -10.93 -8.63 -0.37
C ASP A 41 -11.58 -7.34 0.12
N ALA A 42 -11.83 -7.23 1.43
CA ALA A 42 -12.38 -6.02 2.01
C ALA A 42 -11.36 -4.86 1.99
N ALA A 43 -10.07 -5.15 2.21
CA ALA A 43 -9.00 -4.18 2.08
C ALA A 43 -8.89 -3.68 0.63
N ARG A 44 -8.88 -4.58 -0.36
CA ARG A 44 -8.86 -4.22 -1.79
C ARG A 44 -10.06 -3.36 -2.21
N ARG A 45 -11.26 -3.70 -1.75
CA ARG A 45 -12.47 -2.90 -2.04
C ARG A 45 -12.44 -1.51 -1.42
N THR A 46 -11.93 -1.40 -0.20
CA THR A 46 -11.82 -0.11 0.51
C THR A 46 -10.90 0.85 -0.25
N LEU A 47 -9.80 0.33 -0.81
CA LEU A 47 -8.87 1.12 -1.63
C LEU A 47 -9.47 1.61 -2.93
N ALA A 48 -10.20 0.74 -3.63
CA ALA A 48 -10.87 1.12 -4.87
C ALA A 48 -11.81 2.32 -4.68
N GLY A 49 -12.40 2.52 -3.49
CA GLY A 49 -13.22 3.68 -3.18
C GLY A 49 -12.46 4.92 -2.67
N LEU A 50 -11.21 4.78 -2.23
CA LEU A 50 -10.35 5.89 -1.77
C LEU A 50 -9.60 6.54 -2.94
N ASP A 51 -9.17 5.72 -3.90
CA ASP A 51 -8.36 6.17 -5.05
C ASP A 51 -9.10 7.14 -5.98
N GLU A 52 -10.44 7.12 -6.01
CA GLU A 52 -11.24 8.06 -6.82
C GLU A 52 -11.12 9.53 -6.37
N ARG A 53 -10.62 9.78 -5.15
CA ARG A 53 -10.61 11.14 -4.56
C ARG A 53 -9.23 11.70 -4.32
N HIS A 54 -8.23 10.85 -4.07
CA HIS A 54 -6.88 11.29 -3.72
C HIS A 54 -5.83 10.36 -4.34
N PRO A 55 -4.94 10.86 -5.23
CA PRO A 55 -3.77 10.10 -5.66
C PRO A 55 -2.95 9.70 -4.44
N SER A 56 -2.71 8.40 -4.26
CA SER A 56 -1.99 7.89 -3.10
C SER A 56 -1.13 6.68 -3.43
N ARG A 57 -0.13 6.44 -2.59
CA ARG A 57 0.54 5.15 -2.54
C ARG A 57 -0.17 4.28 -1.51
N THR A 58 -0.52 3.09 -1.92
CA THR A 58 -1.21 2.11 -1.10
C THR A 58 -0.32 0.90 -0.88
N ILE A 59 -0.17 0.48 0.37
CA ILE A 59 0.62 -0.69 0.79
C ILE A 59 -0.32 -1.64 1.56
N LEU A 60 -0.66 -2.76 0.94
CA LEU A 60 -1.45 -3.82 1.57
C LEU A 60 -0.54 -4.89 2.16
N LEU A 61 -0.69 -5.15 3.45
CA LEU A 61 0.03 -6.19 4.18
C LEU A 61 -0.89 -7.36 4.48
N PHE A 62 -0.56 -8.53 3.94
CA PHE A 62 -1.28 -9.78 4.20
C PHE A 62 -0.39 -10.70 5.03
N PRO A 63 -0.55 -10.75 6.37
CA PRO A 63 0.25 -11.62 7.22
C PRO A 63 -0.13 -13.09 7.03
N GLU A 64 0.86 -13.94 6.76
CA GLU A 64 0.72 -15.39 6.59
C GLU A 64 1.74 -16.13 7.47
N PRO A 65 1.63 -16.07 8.81
CA PRO A 65 2.62 -16.61 9.75
C PRO A 65 2.83 -18.12 9.62
N ARG A 66 1.87 -18.85 9.05
CA ARG A 66 1.96 -20.31 8.81
C ARG A 66 2.68 -20.68 7.50
N ARG A 67 2.95 -19.71 6.63
CA ARG A 67 3.69 -19.92 5.39
C ARG A 67 5.20 -19.95 5.66
N ARG A 68 5.98 -20.51 4.73
CA ARG A 68 7.44 -20.39 4.74
C ARG A 68 7.87 -18.92 4.78
N ASP A 69 9.01 -18.66 5.41
CA ASP A 69 9.63 -17.35 5.47
C ASP A 69 9.82 -16.77 4.05
N GLY A 70 9.26 -15.59 3.80
CA GLY A 70 9.31 -14.96 2.48
C GLY A 70 8.41 -13.74 2.39
N ILE A 71 8.60 -12.96 1.32
CA ILE A 71 7.72 -11.86 0.95
C ILE A 71 7.39 -12.05 -0.52
N ASP A 72 6.11 -12.23 -0.84
CA ASP A 72 5.66 -12.05 -2.22
C ASP A 72 5.18 -10.62 -2.38
N VAL A 73 5.56 -10.03 -3.52
CA VAL A 73 5.18 -8.67 -3.87
C VAL A 73 4.37 -8.69 -5.15
N THR A 74 3.29 -7.91 -5.19
CA THR A 74 2.59 -7.57 -6.41
C THR A 74 2.43 -6.06 -6.46
N VAL A 75 2.83 -5.45 -7.58
CA VAL A 75 2.75 -4.01 -7.79
C VAL A 75 1.80 -3.76 -8.95
N SER A 76 0.93 -2.76 -8.81
CA SER A 76 0.00 -2.35 -9.86
C SER A 76 -0.29 -0.85 -9.79
N MET A 77 -0.68 -0.27 -10.91
CA MET A 77 -1.20 1.10 -11.00
C MET A 77 -2.73 1.04 -11.12
N ARG A 78 -3.43 1.99 -10.48
CA ARG A 78 -4.87 2.19 -10.66
C ARG A 78 -5.11 3.61 -11.14
N CYS A 79 -5.52 3.74 -12.40
CA CYS A 79 -5.77 5.02 -13.04
C CYS A 79 -7.27 5.30 -13.13
N PHE A 80 -7.65 6.53 -12.80
CA PHE A 80 -9.04 6.98 -12.82
C PHE A 80 -9.15 8.22 -13.69
N ALA A 81 -10.12 8.22 -14.60
CA ALA A 81 -10.43 9.39 -15.41
C ALA A 81 -11.11 10.45 -14.53
N MET A 82 -10.57 11.67 -14.51
CA MET A 82 -11.20 12.79 -13.82
C MET A 82 -12.26 13.43 -14.71
N HIS A 83 -13.49 13.51 -14.23
CA HIS A 83 -14.60 14.13 -14.98
C HIS A 83 -14.25 15.59 -15.36
N GLY A 84 -14.29 15.90 -16.66
CA GLY A 84 -14.09 17.26 -17.18
C GLY A 84 -12.63 17.66 -17.44
N VAL A 85 -11.65 16.76 -17.25
CA VAL A 85 -10.25 16.98 -17.59
C VAL A 85 -9.75 15.80 -18.42
N SER A 86 -8.95 16.04 -19.47
CA SER A 86 -8.33 14.97 -20.27
C SER A 86 -7.15 14.28 -19.55
N ARG A 87 -7.15 14.28 -18.22
CA ARG A 87 -6.07 13.75 -17.38
C ARG A 87 -6.60 12.63 -16.52
N GLU A 88 -5.76 11.62 -16.36
CA GLU A 88 -5.99 10.55 -15.41
C GLU A 88 -5.24 10.86 -14.12
N VAL A 89 -5.72 10.27 -13.03
CA VAL A 89 -5.06 10.27 -11.73
C VAL A 89 -4.76 8.82 -11.40
N CYS A 90 -3.48 8.49 -11.28
CA CYS A 90 -3.08 7.13 -10.93
C CYS A 90 -2.57 7.01 -9.48
N SER A 91 -3.04 5.96 -8.81
CA SER A 91 -2.57 5.50 -7.49
C SER A 91 -1.69 4.26 -7.65
N GLU A 92 -0.68 4.16 -6.79
CA GLU A 92 0.22 3.00 -6.73
C GLU A 92 -0.32 2.00 -5.71
N VAL A 93 -0.44 0.72 -6.08
CA VAL A 93 -0.88 -0.35 -5.16
C VAL A 93 0.22 -1.40 -5.06
N ILE A 94 0.75 -1.54 -3.84
CA ILE A 94 1.79 -2.51 -3.47
C ILE A 94 1.16 -3.54 -2.53
N GLU A 95 0.99 -4.77 -2.99
CA GLU A 95 0.52 -5.90 -2.20
C GLU A 95 1.69 -6.74 -1.70
N LEU A 96 1.76 -6.96 -0.38
CA LEU A 96 2.81 -7.72 0.28
C LEU A 96 2.23 -8.88 1.06
N ARG A 97 2.55 -10.11 0.67
CA ARG A 97 2.24 -11.32 1.46
C ARG A 97 3.43 -11.67 2.35
N LEU A 98 3.23 -11.56 3.66
CA LEU A 98 4.31 -11.69 4.64
C LEU A 98 4.32 -13.11 5.22
N GLY A 99 5.20 -13.97 4.70
CA GLY A 99 5.32 -15.37 5.13
C GLY A 99 6.20 -15.55 6.36
N GLY A 100 5.77 -16.40 7.30
CA GLY A 100 6.55 -16.81 8.47
C GLY A 100 7.03 -15.61 9.29
N LYS A 101 8.33 -15.54 9.59
CA LYS A 101 8.94 -14.47 10.40
C LYS A 101 8.76 -13.07 9.81
N ARG A 102 8.51 -12.95 8.50
CA ARG A 102 8.27 -11.63 7.87
C ARG A 102 6.97 -10.99 8.33
N SER A 103 5.99 -11.79 8.77
CA SER A 103 4.77 -11.26 9.37
C SER A 103 5.00 -10.57 10.72
N GLN A 104 6.10 -10.86 11.42
CA GLN A 104 6.40 -10.32 12.75
C GLN A 104 7.20 -9.01 12.72
N ALA A 105 7.65 -8.58 11.55
CA ALA A 105 8.52 -7.41 11.38
C ALA A 105 7.99 -6.38 10.36
N PRO A 106 6.69 -6.00 10.37
CA PRO A 106 6.10 -5.22 9.30
C PRO A 106 6.70 -3.82 9.11
N ALA A 107 7.12 -3.14 10.19
CA ALA A 107 7.72 -1.80 10.09
C ALA A 107 8.96 -1.80 9.18
N SER A 108 9.84 -2.79 9.34
CA SER A 108 11.07 -2.91 8.54
C SER A 108 10.82 -3.09 7.04
N ILE A 109 9.61 -3.54 6.68
CA ILE A 109 9.18 -3.78 5.30
C ILE A 109 8.47 -2.55 4.73
N VAL A 110 7.63 -1.89 5.55
CA VAL A 110 6.84 -0.73 5.18
C VAL A 110 7.66 0.55 5.10
N GLN A 111 8.50 0.81 6.11
CA GLN A 111 9.24 2.07 6.25
C GLN A 111 9.99 2.50 4.97
N PRO A 112 10.72 1.62 4.25
CA PRO A 112 11.42 2.03 3.03
C PRO A 112 10.51 2.23 1.81
N LEU A 113 9.21 1.86 1.90
CA LEU A 113 8.20 2.08 0.85
C LEU A 113 7.38 3.36 1.08
N LEU A 114 7.57 4.03 2.23
CA LEU A 114 6.90 5.29 2.53
C LEU A 114 7.46 6.43 1.67
N ILE A 115 6.58 7.29 1.19
CA ILE A 115 7.00 8.51 0.50
C ILE A 115 7.35 9.55 1.57
N SER A 116 8.58 10.06 1.51
CA SER A 116 9.04 11.10 2.45
C SER A 116 8.15 12.35 2.38
N ASP A 117 7.95 13.00 3.53
CA ASP A 117 7.17 14.23 3.69
C ASP A 117 5.67 14.14 3.36
N LEU A 118 5.14 12.94 3.11
CA LEU A 118 3.69 12.71 2.94
C LEU A 118 3.08 12.05 4.18
N PRO A 119 1.84 12.44 4.55
CA PRO A 119 1.15 11.81 5.66
C PRO A 119 0.89 10.33 5.38
N THR A 120 1.13 9.49 6.39
CA THR A 120 0.99 8.04 6.34
C THR A 120 -0.11 7.57 7.30
N PHE A 121 -1.09 6.84 6.78
CA PHE A 121 -2.20 6.31 7.56
C PHE A 121 -2.14 4.79 7.59
N CYS A 122 -2.12 4.20 8.77
CA CYS A 122 -2.25 2.77 8.96
C CYS A 122 -3.72 2.43 9.22
N ARG A 123 -4.32 1.56 8.40
CA ARG A 123 -5.62 0.95 8.68
C ARG A 123 -5.41 -0.48 9.17
N TRP A 124 -5.95 -0.80 10.33
CA TRP A 124 -5.96 -2.16 10.86
C TRP A 124 -7.31 -2.83 10.60
N ARG A 125 -7.32 -3.98 9.92
CA ARG A 125 -8.56 -4.71 9.61
C ARG A 125 -8.87 -5.76 10.69
N GLY A 126 -10.01 -5.59 11.34
CA GLY A 126 -10.44 -6.39 12.49
C GLY A 126 -9.96 -5.78 13.81
N GLU A 127 -10.12 -6.51 14.91
CA GLU A 127 -9.69 -6.05 16.23
C GLU A 127 -8.15 -5.90 16.27
N PRO A 128 -7.61 -4.71 16.59
CA PRO A 128 -6.19 -4.52 16.79
C PRO A 128 -5.71 -5.32 18.00
N PRO A 129 -4.63 -6.09 17.86
CA PRO A 129 -4.04 -6.81 18.97
C PRO A 129 -3.19 -5.83 19.78
N TRP A 130 -3.84 -5.05 20.65
CA TRP A 130 -3.20 -4.00 21.43
C TRP A 130 -2.00 -4.52 22.23
N GLY A 131 -0.87 -3.82 22.12
CA GLY A 131 0.39 -4.21 22.76
C GLY A 131 1.17 -5.32 22.04
N GLU A 132 0.65 -5.90 20.95
CA GLU A 132 1.42 -6.86 20.17
C GLU A 132 2.44 -6.16 19.25
N PRO A 133 3.62 -6.77 19.02
CA PRO A 133 4.72 -6.13 18.30
C PRO A 133 4.37 -5.64 16.90
N GLU A 134 3.52 -6.35 16.15
CA GLU A 134 3.17 -6.00 14.78
C GLU A 134 2.38 -4.69 14.71
N LEU A 135 1.48 -4.47 15.67
CA LEU A 135 0.70 -3.24 15.77
C LEU A 135 1.60 -2.08 16.18
N GLU A 136 2.38 -2.24 17.26
CA GLU A 136 3.27 -1.20 17.78
C GLU A 136 4.30 -0.77 16.73
N GLN A 137 4.83 -1.72 15.96
CA GLN A 137 5.71 -1.45 14.84
C GLN A 137 5.04 -0.56 13.78
N LEU A 138 3.82 -0.90 13.35
CA LEU A 138 3.12 -0.12 12.33
C LEU A 138 2.71 1.26 12.83
N VAL A 139 2.26 1.37 14.09
CA VAL A 139 1.97 2.65 14.74
C VAL A 139 3.23 3.51 14.83
N GLY A 140 4.40 2.90 15.09
CA GLY A 140 5.68 3.62 15.16
C GLY A 140 6.19 4.20 13.84
N VAL A 141 5.67 3.74 12.69
CA VAL A 141 6.09 4.23 11.36
C VAL A 141 5.00 4.95 10.58
N CYS A 142 3.79 5.08 11.15
CA CYS A 142 2.66 5.77 10.51
C CYS A 142 2.20 6.95 11.36
N ASP A 143 1.74 8.02 10.73
CA ASP A 143 1.29 9.24 11.44
C ASP A 143 -0.04 9.04 12.16
N ARG A 144 -0.92 8.18 11.63
CA ARG A 144 -2.26 7.93 12.17
C ARG A 144 -2.67 6.48 12.04
N LEU A 145 -3.29 5.94 13.09
CA LEU A 145 -3.95 4.64 13.10
C LEU A 145 -5.47 4.80 12.90
N VAL A 146 -6.03 4.00 12.00
CA VAL A 146 -7.47 3.85 11.75
C VAL A 146 -7.85 2.41 12.09
N VAL A 147 -8.83 2.25 12.97
CA VAL A 147 -9.37 0.95 13.37
C VAL A 147 -10.76 0.80 12.78
N ASP A 148 -11.05 -0.37 12.23
CA ASP A 148 -12.37 -0.73 11.70
C ASP A 148 -13.34 -1.26 12.76
#